data_AF-A0A5C6MHW6-F1
#
_entry.id   AF-A0A5C6MHW6-F1
#
_cell.length_a   1.000
_cell.length_b   1.000
_cell.length_c   1.000
_cell.angle_alpha   90.00
_cell.angle_beta   90.00
_cell.angle_gamma   90.00
#
_symmetry.space_group_name_H-M   'P 1'
#
loop_
_entity.id
_entity.type
_entity.pdbx_description
1 polymer ?
#
loop_
_entity_poly.entity_id
_entity_poly.type
_entity_poly.pdbx_seq_one_letter_code
_entity_poly.pdbx_strand_id
1 'polypeptide(L)'
;MSCTLVSQTGARISLEDGRPVVLGRSPDTRVTDKKCSRNQVKVVACYADQDVVVTQLGPNPTFLDGVPLGQGLSGTLTDGATSTVKKGEKAKDKTQGGSKETQSSKRKLSPEKEDAQVKHQRKSEDEEEEEGDEEERRAEEKLKHLQEMAEKFTP
;
A
#
# COMPACT_ATOMS: atom_id res chain seq x y z
N MET A 1 18.30 20.87 -7.94
CA MET A 1 18.40 19.40 -7.97
C MET A 1 17.30 18.86 -8.87
N SER A 2 17.51 17.72 -9.51
CA SER A 2 16.51 17.10 -10.38
C SER A 2 16.49 15.60 -10.11
N CYS A 3 15.30 15.05 -9.84
CA CYS A 3 15.12 13.61 -9.75
C CYS A 3 14.43 13.10 -11.03
N THR A 4 14.97 12.04 -11.62
CA THR A 4 14.40 11.42 -12.81
C THR A 4 14.37 9.92 -12.64
N LEU A 5 13.17 9.34 -12.69
CA LEU A 5 13.02 7.90 -12.80
C LEU A 5 13.23 7.47 -14.24
N VAL A 6 14.11 6.49 -14.44
CA VAL A 6 14.40 5.91 -15.75
C VAL A 6 13.94 4.46 -15.75
N SER A 7 13.02 4.12 -16.66
CA SER A 7 12.60 2.74 -16.83
C SER A 7 13.60 1.96 -17.70
N GLN A 8 13.61 0.63 -17.55
CA GLN A 8 14.36 -0.25 -18.45
C GLN A 8 13.89 -0.14 -19.92
N THR A 9 12.66 0.31 -20.14
CA THR A 9 12.06 0.55 -21.47
C THR A 9 12.40 1.93 -22.05
N GLY A 10 13.24 2.71 -21.36
CA GLY A 10 13.72 4.02 -21.79
C GLY A 10 12.76 5.18 -21.53
N ALA A 11 11.66 4.95 -20.82
CA ALA A 11 10.81 6.05 -20.34
C ALA A 11 11.55 6.85 -19.27
N ARG A 12 11.36 8.17 -19.28
CA ARG A 12 11.98 9.10 -18.33
C ARG A 12 10.90 9.96 -17.72
N ILE A 13 10.82 9.95 -16.39
CA ILE A 13 9.77 10.64 -15.64
C ILE A 13 10.45 11.55 -14.63
N SER A 14 10.27 12.86 -14.81
CA SER A 14 10.77 13.87 -13.88
C SER A 14 9.90 13.88 -12.62
N LEU A 15 10.51 13.80 -11.45
CA LEU A 15 9.83 13.92 -10.17
C LEU A 15 10.09 15.32 -9.61
N GLU A 16 9.02 15.99 -9.20
CA GLU A 16 9.11 17.25 -8.46
C GLU A 16 9.22 16.96 -6.96
N ASP A 17 9.92 17.82 -6.24
CA ASP A 17 10.15 17.66 -4.80
C ASP A 17 8.83 17.68 -4.01
N GLY A 18 8.65 16.69 -3.14
CA GLY A 18 7.45 16.51 -2.32
C GLY A 18 6.16 16.20 -3.09
N ARG A 19 6.19 16.14 -4.43
CA ARG A 19 4.97 15.88 -5.22
C ARG A 19 4.79 14.39 -5.48
N PRO A 20 3.61 13.82 -5.14
CA PRO A 20 3.34 12.43 -5.42
C PRO A 20 3.02 12.20 -6.90
N VAL A 21 3.67 11.21 -7.50
CA VAL A 21 3.38 10.74 -8.85
C VAL A 21 2.96 9.27 -8.78
N VAL A 22 1.85 8.93 -9.42
CA VAL A 22 1.37 7.54 -9.48
C VAL A 22 1.83 6.90 -10.78
N LEU A 23 2.54 5.78 -10.67
CA LEU A 23 3.14 5.05 -11.78
C LEU A 23 2.61 3.62 -11.86
N GLY A 24 2.58 3.08 -13.07
CA GLY A 24 2.12 1.72 -13.34
C GLY A 24 2.13 1.42 -14.83
N ARG A 25 1.20 0.60 -15.29
CA ARG A 25 1.01 0.26 -16.70
C ARG A 25 0.37 1.42 -17.48
N SER A 26 1.15 2.19 -18.21
CA SER A 26 0.66 3.28 -19.06
C SER A 26 1.58 3.49 -20.29
N PRO A 27 1.11 4.24 -21.32
CA PRO A 27 1.97 4.67 -22.41
C PRO A 27 3.19 5.49 -21.93
N ASP A 28 3.00 6.29 -20.87
CA ASP A 28 4.04 7.18 -20.33
C ASP A 28 5.22 6.40 -19.72
N THR A 29 4.92 5.37 -18.92
CA THR A 29 5.93 4.48 -18.33
C THR A 29 6.43 3.42 -19.33
N ARG A 30 5.73 3.26 -20.45
CA ARG A 30 5.92 2.20 -21.46
C ARG A 30 5.83 0.79 -20.89
N VAL A 31 5.22 0.63 -19.72
CA VAL A 31 4.94 -0.68 -19.14
C VAL A 31 3.66 -1.22 -19.77
N THR A 32 3.77 -2.37 -20.46
CA THR A 32 2.64 -3.04 -21.10
C THR A 32 2.23 -4.33 -20.39
N ASP A 33 3.02 -4.81 -19.42
CA ASP A 33 2.74 -6.04 -18.67
C ASP A 33 1.39 -5.92 -17.94
N LYS A 34 0.47 -6.83 -18.24
CA LYS A 34 -0.86 -6.90 -17.64
C LYS A 34 -0.82 -7.12 -16.13
N LYS A 35 0.28 -7.64 -15.58
CA LYS A 35 0.49 -7.81 -14.14
C LYS A 35 0.78 -6.49 -13.43
N CYS A 36 1.32 -5.51 -14.11
CA CYS A 36 1.48 -4.19 -13.53
C CYS A 36 0.10 -3.49 -13.55
N SER A 37 -0.37 -3.07 -12.37
CA SER A 37 -1.55 -2.21 -12.27
C SER A 37 -1.28 -0.89 -12.99
N ARG A 38 -2.32 -0.21 -13.47
CA ARG A 38 -2.17 1.19 -13.95
C ARG A 38 -1.73 2.13 -12.82
N ASN A 39 -2.07 1.78 -11.59
CA ASN A 39 -1.73 2.48 -10.36
C ASN A 39 -0.97 1.50 -9.48
N GLN A 40 0.28 1.21 -9.84
CA GLN A 40 1.08 0.17 -9.18
C GLN A 40 1.84 0.73 -7.98
N VAL A 41 2.42 1.92 -8.11
CA VAL A 41 3.18 2.59 -7.05
C VAL A 41 2.86 4.09 -7.02
N LYS A 42 2.96 4.69 -5.83
CA LYS A 42 3.09 6.14 -5.64
C LYS A 42 4.55 6.42 -5.32
N VAL A 43 5.15 7.37 -6.01
CA VAL A 43 6.52 7.81 -5.77
C VAL A 43 6.53 9.27 -5.35
N VAL A 44 7.36 9.61 -4.36
CA VAL A 44 7.56 10.98 -3.87
C VAL A 44 9.06 11.20 -3.74
N ALA A 45 9.61 12.20 -4.41
CA ALA A 45 11.02 12.57 -4.26
C ALA A 45 11.19 13.52 -3.07
N CYS A 46 12.26 13.34 -2.30
CA CYS A 46 12.73 14.29 -1.29
C CYS A 46 14.13 14.79 -1.69
N TYR A 47 14.24 16.06 -2.07
CA TYR A 47 15.53 16.65 -2.45
C TYR A 47 16.43 16.94 -1.26
N ALA A 48 15.87 17.10 -0.06
CA ALA A 48 16.64 17.29 1.16
C ALA A 48 17.40 16.01 1.55
N ASP A 49 16.71 14.86 1.51
CA ASP A 49 17.25 13.56 1.92
C ASP A 49 17.89 12.78 0.77
N GLN A 50 17.76 13.27 -0.48
CA GLN A 50 18.23 12.63 -1.71
C GLN A 50 17.67 11.21 -1.89
N ASP A 51 16.40 11.03 -1.55
CA ASP A 51 15.71 9.76 -1.67
C ASP A 51 14.35 9.88 -2.37
N VAL A 52 13.80 8.72 -2.71
CA VAL A 52 12.46 8.59 -3.26
C VAL A 52 11.69 7.58 -2.42
N VAL A 53 10.60 8.03 -1.81
CA VAL A 53 9.67 7.15 -1.11
C VAL A 53 8.75 6.50 -2.13
N VAL A 54 8.71 5.16 -2.11
CA VAL A 54 7.87 4.34 -2.97
C VAL A 54 6.84 3.60 -2.13
N THR A 55 5.56 3.89 -2.35
CA THR A 55 4.43 3.19 -1.72
C THR A 55 3.79 2.25 -2.74
N GLN A 56 3.61 0.97 -2.39
CA GLN A 56 2.89 0.03 -3.26
C GLN A 56 1.38 0.25 -3.17
N LEU A 57 0.75 0.47 -4.33
CA LEU A 57 -0.71 0.60 -4.46
C LEU A 57 -1.34 -0.63 -5.12
N GLY A 58 -0.61 -1.23 -6.07
CA GLY A 58 -1.09 -2.35 -6.87
C GLY A 58 -1.12 -3.67 -6.09
N PRO A 59 -1.94 -4.64 -6.55
CA PRO A 59 -2.11 -5.92 -5.89
C PRO A 59 -0.91 -6.86 -6.08
N ASN A 60 -0.12 -6.67 -7.14
CA ASN A 60 1.08 -7.47 -7.37
C ASN A 60 2.27 -6.86 -6.62
N PRO A 61 3.15 -7.69 -6.04
CA PRO A 61 4.28 -7.20 -5.25
C PRO A 61 5.24 -6.37 -6.10
N THR A 62 5.58 -5.21 -5.55
CA THR A 62 6.69 -4.36 -5.98
C THR A 62 7.90 -4.72 -5.14
N PHE A 63 9.08 -4.81 -5.76
CA PHE A 63 10.33 -5.11 -5.08
C PHE A 63 11.23 -3.88 -5.15
N LEU A 64 11.83 -3.51 -4.02
CA LEU A 64 12.90 -2.53 -3.93
C LEU A 64 14.19 -3.29 -3.60
N ASP A 65 15.20 -3.22 -4.46
CA ASP A 65 16.49 -3.91 -4.28
C ASP A 65 16.38 -5.40 -3.93
N GLY A 66 15.36 -6.07 -4.50
CA GLY A 66 15.08 -7.49 -4.30
C GLY A 66 14.20 -7.82 -3.09
N VAL A 67 13.85 -6.84 -2.25
CA VAL A 67 12.95 -7.01 -1.10
C VAL A 67 11.51 -6.69 -1.52
N PRO A 68 10.55 -7.62 -1.33
CA PRO A 68 9.15 -7.34 -1.65
C PRO A 68 8.55 -6.32 -0.69
N LEU A 69 7.81 -5.36 -1.24
CA LEU A 69 6.87 -4.54 -0.50
C LEU A 69 5.51 -5.25 -0.43
N GLY A 70 4.83 -5.07 0.70
CA GLY A 70 3.42 -5.39 0.84
C GLY A 70 2.55 -4.29 0.23
N GLN A 71 1.32 -4.62 -0.16
CA GLN A 71 0.35 -3.61 -0.60
C GLN A 71 0.10 -2.61 0.54
N GLY A 72 0.16 -1.31 0.23
CA GLY A 72 0.05 -0.23 1.23
C GLY A 72 1.35 0.10 1.96
N LEU A 73 2.37 -0.77 1.89
CA LEU A 73 3.66 -0.52 2.51
C LEU A 73 4.53 0.39 1.64
N SER A 74 5.43 1.10 2.32
CA SER A 74 6.39 2.01 1.69
C SER A 74 7.82 1.57 1.97
N GLY A 75 8.71 1.89 1.05
CA GLY A 75 10.16 1.83 1.25
C GLY A 75 10.84 2.97 0.52
N THR A 76 12.10 3.21 0.84
CA THR A 76 12.89 4.29 0.25
C THR A 76 13.86 3.74 -0.79
N LEU A 77 14.09 4.53 -1.84
CA LEU A 77 15.10 4.29 -2.85
C LEU A 77 16.09 5.45 -2.85
N THR A 78 17.37 5.13 -2.81
CA THR A 78 18.45 6.11 -3.01
C THR A 78 18.86 6.15 -4.48
N ASP A 79 19.71 7.11 -4.83
CA ASP A 79 20.22 7.24 -6.20
C ASP A 79 20.84 5.93 -6.72
N GLY A 80 20.37 5.49 -7.90
CA GLY A 80 20.81 4.26 -8.55
C GLY A 80 20.10 2.98 -8.10
N ALA A 81 19.24 3.04 -7.08
CA ALA A 81 18.44 1.91 -6.65
C ALA A 81 17.32 1.58 -7.65
N THR A 82 16.92 0.31 -7.73
CA THR A 82 16.00 -0.18 -8.77
C THR A 82 14.75 -0.81 -8.17
N SER A 83 13.59 -0.50 -8.74
CA SER A 83 12.33 -1.18 -8.41
C SER A 83 11.85 -2.09 -9.54
N THR A 84 11.20 -3.20 -9.18
CA THR A 84 10.62 -4.14 -10.16
C THR A 84 9.27 -4.67 -9.70
N VAL A 85 8.41 -5.08 -10.64
CA VAL A 85 7.11 -5.70 -10.34
C VAL A 85 7.18 -7.16 -10.76
N LYS A 86 6.89 -8.10 -9.86
CA LYS A 86 6.88 -9.55 -10.20
C LYS A 86 5.50 -10.15 -9.99
N LYS A 87 5.26 -11.31 -10.64
CA LYS A 87 4.09 -12.15 -10.38
C LYS A 87 4.15 -12.59 -8.93
N GLY A 88 3.07 -12.38 -8.18
CA GLY A 88 2.94 -12.91 -6.83
C GLY A 88 3.06 -14.43 -6.83
N GLU A 89 4.20 -14.93 -6.37
CA GLU A 89 4.18 -16.07 -5.47
C GLU A 89 3.82 -15.48 -4.11
N LYS A 90 2.81 -16.03 -3.42
CA LYS A 90 2.41 -15.53 -2.10
C LYS A 90 3.69 -15.42 -1.26
N ALA A 91 4.01 -14.22 -0.77
CA ALA A 91 5.05 -14.09 0.24
C ALA A 91 4.65 -15.06 1.35
N LYS A 92 5.47 -16.09 1.60
CA LYS A 92 5.25 -17.00 2.72
C LYS A 92 5.45 -16.14 3.96
N ASP A 93 4.35 -15.60 4.44
CA ASP A 93 4.21 -14.98 5.73
C ASP A 93 4.71 -16.02 6.75
N LYS A 94 5.96 -15.87 7.21
CA LYS A 94 6.44 -16.54 8.42
C LYS A 94 5.96 -15.71 9.60
N THR A 95 4.65 -15.51 9.71
CA THR A 95 4.04 -15.05 10.95
C THR A 95 3.44 -16.27 11.61
N GLN A 96 4.15 -16.73 12.63
CA GLN A 96 3.71 -17.78 13.53
C GLN A 96 2.64 -17.17 14.44
N GLY A 97 1.37 -17.51 14.23
CA GLY A 97 0.34 -17.29 15.26
C GLY A 97 -1.08 -17.04 14.77
N GLY A 98 -1.94 -18.05 14.93
CA GLY A 98 -3.33 -17.83 15.32
C GLY A 98 -4.39 -17.98 14.23
N SER A 99 -5.16 -19.07 14.34
CA SER A 99 -6.39 -19.40 13.60
C SER A 99 -7.48 -18.30 13.70
N LYS A 100 -8.43 -18.17 12.77
CA LYS A 100 -9.54 -19.12 12.55
C LYS A 100 -10.15 -18.98 11.15
N GLU A 101 -10.42 -20.13 10.55
CA GLU A 101 -11.34 -20.31 9.43
C GLU A 101 -12.79 -20.19 9.90
N THR A 102 -13.65 -19.54 9.11
CA THR A 102 -15.08 -19.87 9.02
C THR A 102 -15.56 -19.75 7.59
N GLN A 103 -16.32 -20.76 7.19
CA GLN A 103 -16.66 -21.11 5.81
C GLN A 103 -18.00 -20.50 5.37
N SER A 104 -18.19 -20.50 4.04
CA SER A 104 -19.46 -20.70 3.31
C SER A 104 -20.47 -19.55 3.23
N SER A 105 -20.75 -19.10 1.99
CA SER A 105 -22.07 -19.34 1.35
C SER A 105 -22.09 -19.03 -0.15
N LYS A 106 -22.59 -20.01 -0.92
CA LYS A 106 -22.83 -20.00 -2.37
C LYS A 106 -23.88 -18.96 -2.79
N ARG A 107 -23.70 -18.34 -3.94
CA ARG A 107 -24.75 -18.19 -4.96
C ARG A 107 -24.13 -18.04 -6.36
N LYS A 108 -24.70 -18.78 -7.32
CA LYS A 108 -24.30 -18.91 -8.74
C LYS A 108 -25.20 -18.04 -9.63
N LEU A 109 -24.69 -17.76 -10.84
CA LEU A 109 -25.33 -17.43 -12.12
C LEU A 109 -25.32 -15.95 -12.60
N SER A 110 -24.63 -15.78 -13.74
CA SER A 110 -24.60 -14.71 -14.77
C SER A 110 -25.91 -14.68 -15.62
N PRO A 111 -26.10 -13.90 -16.73
CA PRO A 111 -25.21 -12.99 -17.50
C PRO A 111 -25.85 -11.67 -18.07
N GLU A 112 -25.03 -10.89 -18.80
CA GLU A 112 -25.30 -9.92 -19.90
C GLU A 112 -25.94 -8.51 -19.72
N LYS A 113 -25.12 -7.51 -20.08
CA LYS A 113 -25.31 -6.31 -20.96
C LYS A 113 -26.05 -5.03 -20.54
N GLU A 114 -25.32 -3.94 -20.86
CA GLU A 114 -25.68 -2.60 -21.36
C GLU A 114 -26.27 -1.51 -20.43
N ASP A 115 -25.48 -0.43 -20.37
CA ASP A 115 -25.78 1.00 -20.41
C ASP A 115 -26.58 1.78 -19.33
N ALA A 116 -26.07 3.00 -19.15
CA ALA A 116 -26.69 4.23 -18.62
C ALA A 116 -26.75 4.49 -17.09
N GLN A 117 -25.86 5.40 -16.69
CA GLN A 117 -26.13 6.66 -15.95
C GLN A 117 -26.63 6.66 -14.48
N VAL A 118 -25.76 7.25 -13.64
CA VAL A 118 -26.03 8.19 -12.53
C VAL A 118 -26.93 7.73 -11.38
N LYS A 119 -26.35 7.52 -10.17
CA LYS A 119 -26.83 8.09 -8.89
C LYS A 119 -25.97 7.70 -7.68
N HIS A 120 -25.47 8.74 -7.01
CA HIS A 120 -25.29 8.92 -5.56
C HIS A 120 -25.64 7.75 -4.60
N GLN A 121 -24.70 7.43 -3.69
CA GLN A 121 -24.94 7.00 -2.28
C GLN A 121 -23.58 6.87 -1.58
N ARG A 122 -23.13 7.88 -0.81
CA ARG A 122 -23.25 7.97 0.67
C ARG A 122 -22.89 6.65 1.34
N LYS A 123 -21.61 6.49 1.68
CA LYS A 123 -21.13 5.49 2.63
C LYS A 123 -21.31 6.07 4.04
N SER A 124 -21.99 5.32 4.89
CA SER A 124 -22.60 5.69 6.17
C SER A 124 -21.58 5.86 7.30
N GLU A 125 -21.82 6.85 8.16
CA GLU A 125 -21.02 7.27 9.33
C GLU A 125 -21.00 6.23 10.47
N ASP A 126 -21.86 5.20 10.41
CA ASP A 126 -22.06 4.18 11.46
C ASP A 126 -20.90 3.16 11.58
N GLU A 127 -20.17 2.85 10.49
CA GLU A 127 -19.07 1.87 10.55
C GLU A 127 -17.75 2.46 11.07
N GLU A 128 -17.62 3.80 11.11
CA GLU A 128 -16.43 4.46 11.66
C GLU A 128 -16.50 4.62 13.19
N GLU A 129 -17.70 4.63 13.78
CA GLU A 129 -17.87 4.75 15.24
C GLU A 129 -17.57 3.44 16.00
N GLU A 130 -17.90 2.26 15.44
CA GLU A 130 -17.61 0.98 16.11
C GLU A 130 -16.11 0.62 16.13
N GLU A 131 -15.36 0.94 15.06
CA GLU A 131 -13.92 0.66 15.00
C GLU A 131 -13.12 1.57 15.96
N GLY A 132 -13.63 2.78 16.22
CA GLY A 132 -13.05 3.73 17.18
C GLY A 132 -13.17 3.28 18.65
N ASP A 133 -14.31 2.72 19.05
CA ASP A 133 -14.55 2.28 20.45
C ASP A 133 -13.66 1.08 20.84
N GLU A 134 -13.35 0.18 19.91
CA GLU A 134 -12.42 -0.93 20.17
C GLU A 134 -10.96 -0.49 20.29
N GLU A 135 -10.53 0.49 19.48
CA GLU A 135 -9.18 1.04 19.54
C GLU A 135 -8.97 1.89 20.81
N GLU A 136 -9.95 2.69 21.20
CA GLU A 136 -9.92 3.51 22.43
C GLU A 136 -9.81 2.64 23.68
N ARG A 137 -10.63 1.59 23.79
CA ARG A 137 -10.58 0.63 24.91
C ARG A 137 -9.22 -0.04 25.05
N ARG A 138 -8.57 -0.35 23.91
CA ARG A 138 -7.22 -0.94 23.88
C ARG A 138 -6.14 0.06 24.27
N ALA A 139 -6.32 1.34 23.95
CA ALA A 139 -5.40 2.41 24.35
C ALA A 139 -5.47 2.68 25.86
N GLU A 140 -6.67 2.69 26.44
CA GLU A 140 -6.88 2.88 27.89
C GLU A 140 -6.22 1.77 28.72
N GLU A 141 -6.38 0.50 28.32
CA GLU A 141 -5.73 -0.62 29.02
C GLU A 141 -4.20 -0.52 28.99
N LYS A 142 -3.63 -0.13 27.86
CA LYS A 142 -2.17 0.07 27.74
C LYS A 142 -1.67 1.20 28.64
N LEU A 143 -2.42 2.30 28.72
CA LEU A 143 -2.04 3.46 29.53
C LEU A 143 -2.07 3.12 31.02
N LYS A 144 -3.10 2.40 31.47
CA LYS A 144 -3.22 1.92 32.85
C LYS A 144 -2.07 0.98 33.23
N HIS A 145 -1.67 0.09 32.32
CA HIS A 145 -0.56 -0.83 32.55
C HIS A 145 0.80 -0.10 32.66
N LEU A 146 1.02 0.91 31.82
CA LEU A 146 2.20 1.77 31.88
C LEU A 146 2.27 2.55 33.20
N GLN A 147 1.14 3.08 33.67
CA GLN A 147 1.07 3.82 34.93
C GLN A 147 1.32 2.91 36.14
N GLU A 148 0.76 1.69 36.13
CA GLU A 148 1.03 0.68 37.16
C GLU A 148 2.51 0.26 37.18
N MET A 149 3.14 0.11 36.01
CA MET A 149 4.58 -0.15 35.92
C MET A 149 5.41 1.02 36.48
N ALA A 150 4.99 2.26 36.22
CA ALA A 150 5.68 3.44 36.73
C ALA A 150 5.60 3.55 38.26
N GLU A 151 4.43 3.31 38.86
CA GLU A 151 4.24 3.30 40.32
C GLU A 151 5.00 2.15 41.01
N LYS A 152 5.15 0.99 40.33
CA LYS A 152 5.95 -0.13 40.85
C LYS A 152 7.46 0.11 40.77
N PHE A 153 7.90 1.12 40.02
CA PHE A 153 9.31 1.43 39.82
C PHE A 153 9.77 2.71 40.54
N THR A 154 8.92 3.35 41.34
CA THR A 154 9.32 4.40 42.27
C THR A 154 9.83 3.78 43.59
N PRO A 155 11.12 3.95 43.97
CA PRO A 155 11.70 3.40 45.19
C PRO A 155 11.20 4.08 46.47
#